data_AF-A0A915CJA3-F1
#
_entry.id   AF-A0A915CJA3-F1
#
_cell.length_a   1.000
_cell.length_b   1.000
_cell.length_c   1.000
_cell.angle_alpha   90.00
_cell.angle_beta   90.00
_cell.angle_gamma   90.00
#
_symmetry.space_group_name_H-M   'P 1'
#
loop_
_entity.id
_entity.type
_entity.pdbx_description
1 polymer ?
#
loop_
_entity_poly.entity_id
_entity_poly.type
_entity_poly.pdbx_seq_one_letter_code
_entity_poly.pdbx_strand_id
1 'polypeptide(L)'
;MTLVFQMSSNVVALLAKTGINSMRYVCRGFLGVQLPLRESCATFKVKSMLKLRCEYCYFVRVDGRLEVKCPVNPRHNAKEPFNVKLLW
;
A
#
# COMPACT_ATOMS: atom_id res chain seq x y z
N MET A 1 -41.95 -46.25 16.45
CA MET A 1 -40.74 -45.84 15.72
C MET A 1 -40.99 -44.45 15.15
N THR A 2 -40.59 -43.40 15.86
CA THR A 2 -40.56 -42.03 15.34
C THR A 2 -39.21 -41.44 15.77
N LEU A 3 -38.31 -41.33 14.79
CA LEU A 3 -36.95 -40.84 14.97
C LEU A 3 -36.96 -39.31 15.03
N VAL A 4 -36.26 -38.81 16.05
CA VAL A 4 -35.86 -37.42 16.26
C VAL A 4 -35.06 -36.95 15.04
N PHE A 5 -35.53 -35.91 14.33
CA PHE A 5 -34.72 -35.25 13.31
C PHE A 5 -33.92 -34.11 13.94
N GLN A 6 -32.61 -34.27 13.87
CA GLN A 6 -31.54 -33.45 14.40
C GLN A 6 -31.50 -32.05 13.76
N MET A 7 -31.31 -31.01 14.58
CA MET A 7 -31.01 -29.65 14.17
C MET A 7 -29.67 -29.60 13.39
N SER A 8 -29.66 -28.91 12.24
CA SER A 8 -28.44 -28.70 11.43
C SER A 8 -27.85 -27.30 11.66
N SER A 9 -26.65 -27.29 12.24
CA SER A 9 -25.88 -26.17 12.79
C SER A 9 -25.37 -25.11 11.80
N ASN A 10 -25.97 -24.98 10.61
CA ASN A 10 -25.36 -24.23 9.51
C ASN A 10 -25.82 -22.77 9.36
N VAL A 11 -26.90 -22.35 10.04
CA VAL A 11 -27.45 -20.98 9.90
C VAL A 11 -26.78 -19.99 10.85
N VAL A 12 -26.39 -20.43 12.05
CA VAL A 12 -25.77 -19.59 13.10
C VAL A 12 -24.38 -19.11 12.68
N ALA A 13 -23.61 -19.95 11.98
CA ALA A 13 -22.26 -19.63 11.52
C ALA A 13 -22.23 -18.57 10.40
N LEU A 14 -23.30 -18.44 9.62
CA LEU A 14 -23.40 -17.44 8.55
C LEU A 14 -23.68 -16.05 9.12
N LEU A 15 -24.60 -15.94 10.10
CA LEU A 15 -24.94 -14.68 10.75
C LEU A 15 -23.78 -14.10 11.58
N ALA A 16 -22.97 -14.97 12.20
CA ALA A 16 -21.77 -14.54 12.91
C ALA A 16 -20.71 -13.93 11.98
N LYS A 17 -20.59 -14.42 10.73
CA LYS A 17 -19.61 -13.90 9.76
C LYS A 17 -19.98 -12.52 9.22
N THR A 18 -21.26 -12.22 9.06
CA THR A 18 -21.74 -10.92 8.57
C THR A 18 -21.59 -9.82 9.64
N GLY A 19 -21.79 -10.14 10.92
CA GLY A 19 -21.61 -9.18 12.02
C GLY A 19 -20.16 -8.72 12.24
N ILE A 20 -19.18 -9.62 12.07
CA ILE A 20 -17.76 -9.32 12.31
C ILE A 20 -17.18 -8.40 11.23
N ASN A 21 -17.70 -8.45 10.00
CA ASN A 21 -17.25 -7.56 8.93
C ASN A 21 -17.70 -6.11 9.17
N SER A 22 -18.94 -5.86 9.60
CA SER A 22 -19.41 -4.52 9.94
C SER A 22 -18.64 -3.88 11.11
N MET A 23 -18.28 -4.67 12.13
CA MET A 23 -17.49 -4.22 13.29
C MET A 23 -16.10 -3.69 12.91
N ARG A 24 -15.47 -4.25 11.87
CA ARG A 24 -14.13 -3.81 11.41
C ARG A 24 -14.14 -2.43 10.77
N TYR A 25 -15.24 -2.00 10.16
CA TYR A 25 -15.35 -0.67 9.55
C TYR A 25 -15.52 0.42 10.61
N VAL A 26 -16.26 0.15 11.68
CA VAL A 26 -16.49 1.13 12.77
C VAL A 26 -15.25 1.30 13.64
N CYS A 27 -14.57 0.21 14.02
CA CYS A 27 -13.37 0.30 14.86
C CYS A 27 -12.13 0.85 14.12
N ARG A 28 -12.10 0.82 12.77
CA ARG A 28 -11.00 1.41 11.98
C ARG A 28 -10.99 2.94 12.00
N GLY A 29 -12.12 3.59 12.28
CA GLY A 29 -12.20 5.05 12.41
C GLY A 29 -11.61 5.57 13.73
N PHE A 30 -11.68 4.78 14.81
CA PHE A 30 -11.28 5.22 16.15
C PHE A 30 -9.77 5.16 16.41
N LEU A 31 -9.02 4.33 15.68
CA LEU A 31 -7.57 4.19 15.89
C LEU A 31 -6.73 5.19 15.09
N GLY A 32 -7.33 6.12 14.35
CA GLY A 32 -6.61 7.20 13.65
C GLY A 32 -5.56 6.71 12.64
N VAL A 33 -5.53 5.42 12.31
CA VAL A 33 -4.60 4.85 11.35
C VAL A 33 -5.08 5.24 9.97
N GLN A 34 -4.71 6.44 9.53
CA GLN A 34 -4.66 6.75 8.11
C GLN A 34 -3.68 5.75 7.50
N LEU A 35 -4.21 4.70 6.87
CA LEU A 35 -3.41 3.93 5.93
C LEU A 35 -2.92 4.93 4.89
N PRO A 36 -1.59 5.10 4.73
CA PRO A 36 -1.09 6.00 3.71
C PRO A 36 -1.74 5.56 2.41
N LEU A 37 -2.47 6.49 1.79
CA LEU A 37 -2.98 6.36 0.43
C LEU A 37 -1.90 5.67 -0.35
N ARG A 38 -2.18 4.44 -0.80
CA ARG A 38 -1.21 3.57 -1.45
C ARG A 38 -0.92 4.23 -2.80
N GLU A 39 -0.02 5.21 -2.77
CA GLU A 39 0.50 5.89 -3.95
C GLU A 39 0.91 4.77 -4.89
N SER A 40 0.34 4.79 -6.09
CA SER A 40 0.63 3.83 -7.14
C SER A 40 2.14 3.69 -7.22
N CYS A 41 2.68 2.55 -6.77
CA CYS A 41 4.11 2.28 -6.72
C CYS A 41 4.63 2.18 -8.16
N ALA A 42 4.81 3.32 -8.82
CA ALA A 42 5.69 3.41 -9.96
C ALA A 42 7.09 3.14 -9.40
N THR A 43 7.56 1.90 -9.57
CA THR A 43 8.83 1.44 -9.03
C THR A 43 9.94 2.31 -9.59
N PHE A 44 10.46 3.25 -8.78
CA PHE A 44 11.58 4.10 -9.17
C PHE A 44 12.77 3.26 -9.62
N LYS A 45 13.33 3.55 -10.79
CA LYS A 45 14.53 2.87 -11.24
C LYS A 45 15.75 3.41 -10.50
N VAL A 46 16.42 2.56 -9.74
CA VAL A 46 17.65 2.95 -9.02
C VAL A 46 18.80 3.13 -10.03
N LYS A 47 19.50 4.27 -9.98
CA LYS A 47 20.66 4.56 -10.84
C LYS A 47 21.68 5.40 -10.11
N SER A 48 22.97 5.09 -10.28
CA SER A 48 24.08 5.89 -9.76
C SER A 48 24.16 7.28 -10.39
N MET A 49 23.73 7.43 -11.64
CA MET A 49 23.67 8.72 -12.34
C MET A 49 22.26 9.00 -12.84
N LEU A 50 21.71 10.13 -12.40
CA LEU A 50 20.39 10.60 -12.79
C LEU A 50 20.50 11.59 -13.95
N LYS A 51 19.52 11.55 -14.86
CA LYS A 51 19.41 12.49 -15.98
C LYS A 51 17.96 12.76 -16.31
N LEU A 52 17.66 13.99 -16.71
CA LEU A 52 16.36 14.37 -17.25
C LEU A 52 16.23 13.81 -18.67
N ARG A 53 15.04 13.34 -19.02
CA ARG A 53 14.75 12.71 -20.33
C ARG A 53 13.72 13.48 -21.15
N CYS A 54 12.94 14.35 -20.50
CA CYS A 54 11.96 15.22 -21.12
C CYS A 54 11.87 16.53 -20.32
N GLU A 55 11.16 17.52 -20.87
CA GLU A 55 10.93 18.84 -20.26
C GLU A 55 10.16 18.80 -18.94
N TYR A 56 9.31 17.79 -18.73
CA TYR A 56 8.56 17.61 -17.48
C TYR A 56 9.34 16.89 -16.37
N CYS A 57 10.57 16.42 -16.65
CA CYS A 57 11.40 15.80 -15.62
C CYS A 57 12.00 16.88 -14.74
N TYR A 58 11.98 16.67 -13.42
CA TYR A 58 12.64 17.54 -12.46
C TYR A 58 13.37 16.74 -11.39
N PHE A 59 14.39 17.37 -10.80
CA PHE A 59 15.12 16.83 -9.66
C PHE A 59 14.43 17.19 -8.36
N VAL A 60 14.40 16.25 -7.41
CA VAL A 60 13.92 16.48 -6.04
C VAL A 60 14.80 15.71 -5.07
N ARG A 61 15.04 16.27 -3.88
CA ARG A 61 15.69 15.54 -2.79
C ARG A 61 14.65 15.00 -1.83
N VAL A 62 14.65 13.68 -1.63
CA VAL A 62 13.76 12.97 -0.71
C VAL A 62 14.62 12.06 0.16
N ASP A 63 14.47 12.12 1.48
CA ASP A 63 15.24 11.31 2.45
C ASP A 63 16.76 11.35 2.22
N GLY A 64 17.28 12.52 1.85
CA GLY A 64 18.71 12.73 1.60
C GLY A 64 19.22 12.15 0.27
N ARG A 65 18.35 11.64 -0.60
CA ARG A 65 18.70 11.10 -1.92
C ARG A 65 18.16 11.97 -3.04
N LEU A 66 18.91 12.09 -4.13
CA LEU A 66 18.39 12.72 -5.33
C LEU A 66 17.45 11.75 -6.05
N GLU A 67 16.32 12.26 -6.51
CA GLU A 67 15.36 11.56 -7.36
C GLU A 67 15.02 12.42 -8.57
N VAL A 68 14.72 11.77 -9.69
CA VAL A 68 14.06 12.37 -10.84
C VAL A 68 12.60 11.95 -10.80
N LYS A 69 11.69 12.93 -10.81
CA LYS A 69 10.24 12.70 -10.95
C LYS A 69 9.75 13.27 -12.29
N CYS A 70 8.78 12.60 -12.87
CA CYS A 70 8.10 13.02 -14.08
C CYS A 70 6.60 12.71 -13.98
N PRO A 71 5.71 13.72 -14.06
CA PRO A 71 4.27 13.50 -13.98
C PRO A 71 3.71 12.86 -15.25
N VAL A 72 4.33 13.13 -16.40
CA VAL A 72 3.85 12.66 -17.71
C VAL A 72 4.31 11.23 -18.01
N ASN A 73 5.55 10.88 -17.65
CA ASN A 73 6.19 9.62 -18.00
C ASN A 73 6.78 8.94 -16.77
N PRO A 74 6.05 8.06 -16.06
CA PRO A 74 6.52 7.42 -14.83
C PRO A 74 7.74 6.52 -15.05
N ARG A 75 8.01 6.09 -16.29
CA ARG A 75 9.23 5.36 -16.67
C ARG A 75 10.51 6.20 -16.55
N HIS A 76 10.39 7.53 -16.42
CA HIS A 76 11.52 8.42 -16.17
C HIS A 76 11.85 8.53 -14.68
N ASN A 77 10.96 8.07 -13.80
CA ASN A 77 11.17 8.13 -12.36
C ASN A 77 12.37 7.27 -11.97
N ALA A 78 13.37 7.91 -11.38
CA ALA A 78 14.61 7.25 -11.00
C ALA A 78 15.13 7.84 -9.68
N LYS A 79 15.84 7.03 -8.89
CA LYS A 79 16.39 7.45 -7.61
C LYS A 79 17.83 7.04 -7.45
N GLU A 80 18.59 7.81 -6.69
CA GLU A 80 19.95 7.42 -6.32
C GLU A 80 19.96 6.13 -5.50
N PRO A 81 21.02 5.31 -5.62
CA PRO A 81 21.21 4.13 -4.78
C PRO A 81 21.30 4.56 -3.32
N PHE A 82 20.77 3.73 -2.43
CA PHE A 82 21.02 3.95 -1.01
C PHE A 82 22.46 3.60 -0.69
N ASN A 83 23.21 4.54 -0.15
CA ASN A 83 24.50 4.20 0.42
C ASN A 83 24.33 3.76 1.88
N VAL A 84 24.17 2.46 2.08
CA VAL A 84 24.12 1.85 3.41
C VAL A 84 25.39 2.14 4.22
N LYS A 85 26.53 2.37 3.57
CA LYS A 85 27.80 2.61 4.26
C LYS A 85 27.90 3.97 4.95
N LEU A 86 26.94 4.88 4.73
CA LEU A 86 26.86 6.15 5.44
C LEU A 86 26.11 6.04 6.78
N LEU A 87 25.64 4.84 7.15
CA LEU A 87 24.84 4.63 8.35
C LEU A 87 25.64 4.16 9.57
N TRP A 88 26.95 3.92 9.43
CA TRP A 88 27.81 3.35 10.47
C TRP A 88 29.22 3.94 10.46
#